data_AF-A0A914K9S2-F1
#
_entry.id   AF-A0A914K9S2-F1
#
_cell.length_a   1.000
_cell.length_b   1.000
_cell.length_c   1.000
_cell.angle_alpha   90.00
_cell.angle_beta   90.00
_cell.angle_gamma   90.00
#
_symmetry.space_group_name_H-M   'P 1'
#
loop_
_entity.id
_entity.type
_entity.pdbx_description
1 polymer ?
#
loop_
_entity_poly.entity_id
_entity_poly.type
_entity_poly.pdbx_seq_one_letter_code
_entity_poly.pdbx_strand_id
1 'polypeptide(L)'
;MHSRSKIDHIFWLLVDFSGIFVFSFCVGLQRLAMRSDSSPLYNDVYLYVLLGVVYFQYWTTCGFFVATPFWKVRHIIRLITCLSVGVTLYIPLFDRYFSRSTSFDPGLSLHSSAFHWLLISGIFMGVNFPECLAPGKFDYFFYGHQIFHLCIFMVTWNVCEGARIDAQYLGPEYLSFDAELFPVVMKILIFNFIGICATIWILVEYAKAKNDKKID
;
A
#
# COMPACT_ATOMS: atom_id res chain seq x y z
N MET A 1 -2.35 0.45 -26.03
CA MET A 1 -3.50 0.35 -25.09
C MET A 1 -3.78 -1.11 -24.83
N HIS A 2 -3.82 -1.53 -23.56
CA HIS A 2 -3.86 -2.95 -23.16
C HIS A 2 -5.28 -3.54 -23.01
N SER A 3 -6.35 -2.74 -23.15
CA SER A 3 -7.73 -3.15 -22.84
C SER A 3 -8.65 -3.15 -24.07
N ARG A 4 -9.60 -4.09 -24.09
CA ARG A 4 -10.61 -4.25 -25.16
C ARG A 4 -11.63 -3.11 -25.18
N SER A 5 -11.98 -2.56 -24.01
CA SER A 5 -12.86 -1.40 -23.89
C SER A 5 -12.36 -0.41 -22.81
N LYS A 6 -12.99 0.78 -22.75
CA LYS A 6 -12.73 1.77 -21.69
C LYS A 6 -13.18 1.27 -20.32
N ILE A 7 -14.28 0.51 -20.26
CA ILE A 7 -14.79 -0.04 -19.00
C ILE A 7 -13.87 -1.14 -18.49
N ASP A 8 -13.37 -2.00 -19.37
CA ASP A 8 -12.37 -3.01 -18.99
C ASP A 8 -11.11 -2.35 -18.43
N HIS A 9 -10.66 -1.25 -19.04
CA HIS A 9 -9.51 -0.49 -18.54
C HIS A 9 -9.73 -0.01 -17.10
N ILE A 10 -10.89 0.60 -16.84
CA ILE A 10 -11.25 1.11 -15.51
C ILE A 10 -11.31 -0.04 -14.51
N PHE A 11 -12.00 -1.14 -14.85
CA PHE A 11 -12.12 -2.30 -13.99
C PHE A 11 -10.74 -2.84 -13.57
N TRP A 12 -9.85 -3.11 -14.52
CA TRP A 12 -8.54 -3.68 -14.22
C TRP A 12 -7.65 -2.72 -13.42
N LEU A 13 -7.77 -1.40 -13.64
CA LEU A 13 -7.03 -0.44 -12.82
C LEU A 13 -7.58 -0.35 -11.38
N LEU A 14 -8.89 -0.49 -11.19
CA LEU A 14 -9.48 -0.56 -9.86
C LEU A 14 -9.03 -1.83 -9.12
N VAL A 15 -8.90 -2.96 -9.83
CA VAL A 15 -8.32 -4.20 -9.27
C VAL A 15 -6.86 -3.99 -8.86
N ASP A 16 -6.06 -3.34 -9.69
CA ASP A 16 -4.66 -3.00 -9.37
C ASP A 16 -4.55 -2.14 -8.10
N PHE A 17 -5.35 -1.06 -8.01
CA PHE A 17 -5.40 -0.22 -6.82
C PHE A 17 -5.90 -0.95 -5.57
N SER A 18 -6.78 -1.93 -5.75
CA SER A 18 -7.22 -2.82 -4.65
C SER A 18 -6.09 -3.71 -4.15
N GLY A 19 -5.20 -4.17 -5.05
CA GLY A 19 -3.98 -4.88 -4.69
C GLY A 19 -3.07 -4.05 -3.79
N ILE A 20 -2.89 -2.77 -4.10
CA ILE A 20 -2.10 -1.83 -3.27
C ILE A 20 -2.74 -1.65 -1.88
N PHE A 21 -4.06 -1.55 -1.80
CA PHE A 21 -4.79 -1.48 -0.53
C PHE A 21 -4.51 -2.72 0.34
N VAL A 22 -4.69 -3.92 -0.24
CA VAL A 22 -4.50 -5.19 0.49
C VAL A 22 -3.05 -5.34 0.92
N PHE A 23 -2.11 -5.07 0.01
CA PHE A 23 -0.68 -5.10 0.31
C PHE A 23 -0.31 -4.18 1.48
N SER A 24 -0.75 -2.92 1.43
CA SER A 24 -0.46 -1.94 2.47
C SER A 24 -1.03 -2.37 3.83
N PHE A 25 -2.28 -2.86 3.85
CA PHE A 25 -2.91 -3.33 5.07
C PHE A 25 -2.16 -4.54 5.67
N CYS A 26 -1.80 -5.53 4.86
CA CYS A 26 -1.05 -6.71 5.31
C CYS A 26 0.34 -6.35 5.83
N VAL A 27 1.05 -5.43 5.18
CA VAL A 27 2.35 -4.93 5.65
C VAL A 27 2.19 -4.22 7.01
N GLY A 28 1.13 -3.45 7.19
CA GLY A 28 0.85 -2.77 8.46
C GLY A 28 0.54 -3.74 9.59
N LEU A 29 -0.21 -4.81 9.31
CA LEU A 29 -0.45 -5.90 10.26
C LEU A 29 0.83 -6.65 10.62
N GLN A 30 1.66 -6.96 9.61
CA GLN A 30 2.94 -7.62 9.83
C GLN A 30 3.81 -6.80 10.79
N ARG A 31 3.93 -5.48 10.59
CA ARG A 31 4.71 -4.62 11.49
C ARG A 31 4.10 -4.47 12.87
N LEU A 32 2.78 -4.42 12.96
CA LEU A 32 2.10 -4.45 14.26
C LEU A 32 2.48 -5.73 15.02
N ALA A 33 2.51 -6.88 14.35
CA ALA A 33 2.91 -8.13 14.98
C ALA A 33 4.39 -8.14 15.44
N MET A 34 5.26 -7.33 14.82
CA MET A 34 6.69 -7.22 15.16
C MET A 34 7.04 -6.06 16.11
N ARG A 35 6.05 -5.44 16.75
CA ARG A 35 6.28 -4.38 17.74
C ARG A 35 6.94 -4.92 19.00
N SER A 36 7.74 -4.10 19.68
CA SER A 36 8.27 -4.42 21.01
C SER A 36 7.41 -3.85 22.14
N ASP A 37 6.63 -2.79 21.91
CA ASP A 37 5.73 -2.16 22.87
C ASP A 37 4.30 -2.72 22.76
N SER A 38 3.77 -3.22 23.89
CA SER A 38 2.41 -3.73 24.02
C SER A 38 1.42 -2.68 24.52
N SER A 39 1.73 -1.38 24.45
CA SER A 39 0.84 -0.33 24.92
C SER A 39 -0.51 -0.31 24.19
N PRO A 40 -1.60 0.16 24.85
CA PRO A 40 -2.94 0.25 24.23
C PRO A 40 -2.97 1.11 22.96
N LEU A 41 -2.04 2.05 22.82
CA LEU A 41 -1.86 2.86 21.61
C LEU A 41 -1.67 1.96 20.37
N TYR A 42 -0.81 0.95 20.48
CA TYR A 42 -0.55 0.03 19.37
C TYR A 42 -1.64 -1.05 19.24
N ASN A 43 -2.16 -1.54 20.35
CA ASN A 43 -3.13 -2.64 20.32
C ASN A 43 -4.51 -2.19 19.80
N ASP A 44 -4.98 -1.04 20.26
CA ASP A 44 -6.36 -0.61 20.00
C ASP A 44 -6.44 0.51 18.96
N VAL A 45 -5.49 1.46 18.94
CA VAL A 45 -5.62 2.66 18.10
C VAL A 45 -5.00 2.47 16.72
N TYR A 46 -3.82 1.84 16.65
CA TYR A 46 -3.07 1.72 15.40
C TYR A 46 -3.86 1.04 14.28
N LEU A 47 -4.62 -0.02 14.59
CA LEU A 47 -5.36 -0.77 13.58
C LEU A 47 -6.46 0.08 12.91
N TYR A 48 -7.18 0.90 13.70
CA TYR A 48 -8.17 1.83 13.16
C TYR A 48 -7.52 2.95 12.35
N VAL A 49 -6.38 3.48 12.80
CA VAL A 49 -5.62 4.49 12.06
C VAL A 49 -5.11 3.93 10.74
N LEU A 50 -4.56 2.71 10.75
CA LEU A 50 -4.10 2.01 9.55
C LEU A 50 -5.23 1.82 8.55
N LEU A 51 -6.38 1.29 9.00
CA LEU A 51 -7.56 1.13 8.16
C LEU A 51 -8.01 2.47 7.57
N GLY A 52 -8.15 3.50 8.41
CA GLY A 52 -8.58 4.82 7.98
C GLY A 52 -7.67 5.42 6.90
N VAL A 53 -6.35 5.36 7.10
CA VAL A 53 -5.37 5.94 6.17
C VAL A 53 -5.32 5.14 4.86
N VAL A 54 -5.38 3.81 4.92
CA VAL A 54 -5.34 2.93 3.73
C VAL A 54 -6.64 3.04 2.92
N TYR A 55 -7.82 3.12 3.57
CA TYR A 55 -9.08 3.41 2.89
C TYR A 55 -9.10 4.79 2.26
N PHE A 56 -8.61 5.80 2.98
CA PHE A 56 -8.55 7.16 2.47
C PHE A 56 -7.66 7.24 1.21
N GLN A 57 -6.49 6.60 1.24
CA GLN A 57 -5.62 6.48 0.07
C GLN A 57 -6.31 5.74 -1.09
N TYR A 58 -6.98 4.63 -0.81
CA TYR A 58 -7.68 3.84 -1.83
C TYR A 58 -8.83 4.61 -2.47
N TRP A 59 -9.72 5.21 -1.68
CA TRP A 59 -10.86 5.97 -2.20
C TRP A 59 -10.45 7.24 -2.93
N THR A 60 -9.44 7.97 -2.44
CA THR A 60 -8.93 9.14 -3.19
C THR A 60 -8.32 8.72 -4.52
N THR A 61 -7.58 7.61 -4.55
CA THR A 61 -6.96 7.09 -5.78
C THR A 61 -8.02 6.61 -6.79
N CYS A 62 -8.90 5.71 -6.39
CA CYS A 62 -9.95 5.14 -7.23
C CYS A 62 -11.01 6.18 -7.62
N GLY A 63 -11.49 6.94 -6.65
CA GLY A 63 -12.56 7.92 -6.82
C GLY A 63 -12.15 9.04 -7.78
N PHE A 64 -11.00 9.70 -7.56
CA PHE A 64 -10.55 10.75 -8.48
C PHE A 64 -10.12 10.20 -9.85
N PHE A 65 -9.61 8.97 -9.92
CA PHE A 65 -9.32 8.34 -11.20
C PHE A 65 -10.59 8.21 -12.07
N VAL A 66 -11.70 7.76 -11.50
CA VAL A 66 -12.95 7.54 -12.23
C VAL A 66 -13.77 8.84 -12.41
N ALA A 67 -13.94 9.62 -11.34
CA ALA A 67 -14.78 10.81 -11.34
C ALA A 67 -14.14 11.97 -12.11
N THR A 68 -12.83 12.19 -11.95
CA THR A 68 -12.12 13.38 -12.47
C THR A 68 -10.77 13.02 -13.11
N PRO A 69 -10.75 12.20 -14.18
CA PRO A 69 -9.52 11.63 -14.76
C PRO A 69 -8.50 12.68 -15.24
N PHE A 70 -8.96 13.85 -15.67
CA PHE A 70 -8.13 14.93 -16.19
C PHE A 70 -7.65 15.93 -15.12
N TRP A 71 -8.06 15.77 -13.86
CA TRP A 71 -7.71 16.71 -12.80
C TRP A 71 -6.29 16.43 -12.28
N LYS A 72 -5.31 17.23 -12.70
CA LYS A 72 -3.88 17.00 -12.41
C LYS A 72 -3.55 16.94 -10.92
N VAL A 73 -4.28 17.67 -10.07
CA VAL A 73 -4.08 17.68 -8.60
C VAL A 73 -4.28 16.29 -7.99
N ARG A 74 -5.04 15.39 -8.64
CA ARG A 74 -5.22 14.00 -8.18
C ARG A 74 -3.90 13.25 -8.01
N HIS A 75 -2.89 13.55 -8.82
CA HIS A 75 -1.57 12.92 -8.70
C HIS A 75 -0.84 13.36 -7.43
N ILE A 76 -0.96 14.64 -7.07
CA ILE A 76 -0.40 15.19 -5.83
C ILE A 76 -1.13 14.60 -4.63
N ILE A 77 -2.47 14.54 -4.66
CA ILE A 77 -3.26 13.92 -3.59
C ILE A 77 -2.84 12.46 -3.41
N ARG A 78 -2.75 11.69 -4.49
CA ARG A 78 -2.30 10.30 -4.46
C ARG A 78 -0.89 10.17 -3.85
N LEU A 79 0.04 11.06 -4.21
CA LEU A 79 1.39 11.03 -3.64
C LEU A 79 1.37 11.29 -2.13
N ILE A 80 0.62 12.31 -1.69
CA ILE A 80 0.49 12.66 -0.27
C ILE A 80 -0.15 11.49 0.49
N THR A 81 -1.26 10.94 0.00
CA THR A 81 -1.96 9.84 0.69
C THR A 81 -1.13 8.56 0.72
N CYS A 82 -0.38 8.24 -0.35
CA CYS A 82 0.60 7.15 -0.34
C CYS A 82 1.73 7.38 0.66
N LEU A 83 2.25 8.61 0.78
CA LEU A 83 3.26 8.94 1.78
C LEU A 83 2.70 8.80 3.20
N SER A 84 1.46 9.23 3.44
CA SER A 84 0.77 9.04 4.72
C SER A 84 0.65 7.56 5.09
N VAL A 85 0.26 6.71 4.14
CA VAL A 85 0.29 5.24 4.34
C VAL A 85 1.70 4.81 4.69
N GLY A 86 2.70 5.19 3.89
CA GLY A 86 4.10 4.85 4.10
C GLY A 86 4.62 5.19 5.50
N VAL A 87 4.28 6.38 6.03
CA VAL A 87 4.65 6.78 7.40
C VAL A 87 3.91 5.95 8.43
N THR A 88 2.58 5.82 8.29
CA THR A 88 1.75 5.05 9.23
C THR A 88 2.27 3.63 9.38
N LEU A 89 2.65 2.98 8.28
CA LEU A 89 3.12 1.60 8.31
C LEU A 89 4.33 1.38 9.25
N TYR A 90 5.15 2.40 9.52
CA TYR A 90 6.37 2.26 10.34
C TYR A 90 6.19 2.68 11.79
N ILE A 91 5.04 3.25 12.15
CA ILE A 91 4.73 3.64 13.54
C ILE A 91 4.99 2.49 14.54
N PRO A 92 4.56 1.22 14.29
CA PRO A 92 4.78 0.12 15.24
C PRO A 92 6.23 -0.29 15.45
N LEU A 93 7.17 0.21 14.65
CA LEU A 93 8.59 -0.10 14.75
C LEU A 93 9.39 1.03 15.41
N PHE A 94 8.76 2.16 15.76
CA PHE A 94 9.45 3.32 16.32
C PHE A 94 10.17 2.99 17.63
N ASP A 95 9.52 2.24 18.51
CA ASP A 95 10.10 1.71 19.73
C ASP A 95 11.42 0.95 19.48
N ARG A 96 11.47 0.10 18.45
CA ARG A 96 12.67 -0.62 18.04
C ARG A 96 13.77 0.34 17.60
N TYR A 97 13.44 1.35 16.77
CA TYR A 97 14.40 2.38 16.33
C TYR A 97 14.96 3.25 17.47
N PHE A 98 14.17 3.51 18.51
CA PHE A 98 14.60 4.32 19.66
C PHE A 98 15.15 3.49 20.83
N SER A 99 15.15 2.16 20.71
CA SER A 99 15.71 1.28 21.73
C SER A 99 17.25 1.37 21.78
N ARG A 100 17.82 1.27 22.99
CA ARG A 100 19.27 1.40 23.22
C ARG A 100 20.08 0.20 22.71
N SER A 101 19.40 -0.89 22.31
CA SER A 101 19.95 -2.15 21.81
C SER A 101 19.92 -2.28 20.28
N THR A 102 19.64 -1.19 19.56
CA THR A 102 19.54 -1.14 18.09
C THR A 102 20.77 -1.62 17.32
N SER A 103 21.95 -1.65 17.95
CA SER A 103 23.22 -2.02 17.29
C SER A 103 23.26 -3.47 16.77
N PHE A 104 22.26 -4.31 17.06
CA PHE A 104 22.21 -5.71 16.60
C PHE A 104 20.78 -6.21 16.28
N ASP A 105 19.92 -5.36 15.72
CA ASP A 105 18.60 -5.80 15.21
C ASP A 105 18.65 -6.07 13.69
N PRO A 106 18.90 -7.33 13.26
CA PRO A 106 19.00 -7.67 11.84
C PRO A 106 17.70 -7.45 11.08
N GLY A 107 16.53 -7.64 11.72
CA GLY A 107 15.22 -7.42 11.10
C GLY A 107 14.97 -5.93 10.82
N LEU A 108 15.36 -5.05 11.73
CA LEU A 108 15.20 -3.60 11.58
C LEU A 108 15.95 -3.04 10.37
N SER A 109 17.10 -3.62 10.03
CA SER A 109 17.87 -3.23 8.83
C SER A 109 17.12 -3.52 7.52
N LEU A 110 16.40 -4.65 7.46
CA LEU A 110 15.57 -5.02 6.32
C LEU A 110 14.29 -4.18 6.26
N HIS A 111 13.64 -3.91 7.39
CA HIS A 111 12.51 -2.98 7.44
C HIS A 111 12.93 -1.58 6.99
N SER A 112 14.08 -1.10 7.43
CA SER A 112 14.65 0.17 6.95
C SER A 112 14.86 0.13 5.44
N SER A 113 15.44 -0.95 4.91
CA SER A 113 15.67 -1.11 3.47
C SER A 113 14.35 -1.12 2.68
N ALA A 114 13.31 -1.79 3.19
CA ALA A 114 11.97 -1.72 2.60
C ALA A 114 11.42 -0.30 2.55
N PHE A 115 11.68 0.54 3.57
CA PHE A 115 11.23 1.93 3.59
C PHE A 115 11.92 2.75 2.51
N HIS A 116 13.24 2.60 2.38
CA HIS A 116 14.01 3.27 1.34
C HIS A 116 13.51 2.90 -0.05
N TRP A 117 13.28 1.61 -0.32
CA TRP A 117 12.73 1.16 -1.59
C TRP A 117 11.33 1.72 -1.86
N LEU A 118 10.49 1.86 -0.83
CA LEU A 118 9.17 2.48 -0.95
C LEU A 118 9.28 3.97 -1.32
N LEU A 119 10.15 4.72 -0.65
CA LEU A 119 10.39 6.15 -0.96
C LEU A 119 10.92 6.33 -2.39
N ILE A 120 11.89 5.50 -2.79
CA ILE A 120 12.45 5.48 -4.15
C ILE A 120 11.35 5.17 -5.18
N SER A 121 10.46 4.20 -4.90
CA SER A 121 9.33 3.88 -5.79
C SER A 121 8.41 5.09 -6.00
N GLY A 122 8.22 5.90 -4.96
CA GLY A 122 7.43 7.13 -5.00
C GLY A 122 7.98 8.16 -5.98
N ILE A 123 9.30 8.20 -6.18
CA ILE A 123 9.94 9.07 -7.17
C ILE A 123 9.61 8.61 -8.59
N PHE A 124 9.83 7.33 -8.89
CA PHE A 124 9.59 6.78 -10.22
C PHE A 124 8.12 6.91 -10.65
N MET A 125 7.18 6.68 -9.73
CA MET A 125 5.75 6.82 -10.00
C MET A 125 5.28 8.28 -9.97
N GLY A 126 5.75 9.08 -9.01
CA GLY A 126 5.27 10.44 -8.78
C GLY A 126 5.72 11.44 -9.84
N VAL A 127 6.94 11.30 -10.35
CA VAL A 127 7.59 12.27 -11.25
C VAL A 127 7.75 11.74 -12.69
N ASN A 128 7.34 10.50 -12.96
CA ASN A 128 7.52 9.83 -14.26
C ASN A 128 9.00 9.87 -14.71
N PHE A 129 9.92 9.59 -13.79
CA PHE A 129 11.34 9.48 -14.13
C PHE A 129 11.64 8.07 -14.63
N PRO A 130 12.51 7.86 -15.65
CA PRO A 130 13.33 8.85 -16.36
C PRO A 130 12.68 9.47 -17.61
N GLU A 131 11.47 9.06 -17.99
CA GLU A 131 10.80 9.51 -19.22
C GLU A 131 10.52 11.02 -19.24
N CYS A 132 10.41 11.67 -18.07
CA CYS A 132 10.32 13.12 -17.97
C CYS A 132 11.58 13.85 -18.45
N LEU A 133 12.76 13.19 -18.43
CA LEU A 133 14.03 13.77 -18.88
C LEU A 133 14.34 13.49 -20.36
N ALA A 134 13.87 12.36 -20.89
CA ALA A 134 14.05 12.02 -22.30
C ALA A 134 12.78 11.38 -22.90
N PRO A 135 11.78 12.21 -23.24
CA PRO A 135 10.56 11.74 -23.88
C PRO A 135 10.87 10.94 -25.15
N GLY A 136 10.20 9.79 -25.34
CA GLY A 136 10.39 8.91 -26.50
C GLY A 136 11.54 7.91 -26.39
N LYS A 137 12.44 8.03 -25.39
CA LYS A 137 13.58 7.11 -25.23
C LYS A 137 13.27 5.89 -24.36
N PHE A 138 12.29 6.01 -23.47
CA PHE A 138 11.96 4.99 -22.46
C PHE A 138 10.61 4.32 -22.71
N ASP A 139 10.03 4.49 -23.90
CA ASP A 139 8.65 4.07 -24.22
C ASP A 139 8.39 2.57 -24.07
N TYR A 140 9.43 1.73 -24.22
CA TYR A 140 9.33 0.28 -24.13
C TYR A 140 9.99 -0.31 -22.87
N PHE A 141 11.14 0.23 -22.47
CA PHE A 141 11.93 -0.27 -21.36
C PHE A 141 12.32 0.85 -20.42
N PHE A 142 12.30 0.55 -19.13
CA PHE A 142 12.78 1.45 -18.07
C PHE A 142 11.99 2.76 -17.91
N TYR A 143 10.76 2.86 -18.43
CA TYR A 143 9.87 3.93 -18.01
C TYR A 143 9.52 3.77 -16.51
N GLY A 144 9.21 4.87 -15.86
CA GLY A 144 9.12 4.98 -14.41
C GLY A 144 8.15 3.99 -13.79
N HIS A 145 7.04 3.68 -14.45
CA HIS A 145 6.10 2.68 -13.93
C HIS A 145 6.67 1.26 -13.91
N GLN A 146 7.52 0.89 -14.87
CA GLN A 146 8.22 -0.40 -14.86
C GLN A 146 9.24 -0.47 -13.73
N ILE A 147 10.01 0.59 -13.51
CA ILE A 147 10.99 0.66 -12.42
C ILE A 147 10.29 0.70 -11.06
N PHE A 148 9.15 1.39 -10.95
CA PHE A 148 8.29 1.37 -9.78
C PHE A 148 7.94 -0.06 -9.36
N HIS A 149 7.51 -0.92 -10.29
CA HIS A 149 7.24 -2.33 -9.96
C HIS A 149 8.47 -3.08 -9.45
N LEU A 150 9.67 -2.83 -10.01
CA LEU A 150 10.91 -3.40 -9.48
C LEU A 150 11.17 -2.96 -8.04
N CYS A 151 10.95 -1.68 -7.73
CA CYS A 151 11.06 -1.19 -6.35
C CYS A 151 10.03 -1.88 -5.43
N ILE A 152 8.78 -2.06 -5.87
CA ILE A 152 7.76 -2.76 -5.07
C ILE A 152 8.15 -4.23 -4.83
N PHE A 153 8.76 -4.92 -5.79
CA PHE A 153 9.33 -6.26 -5.54
C PHE A 153 10.40 -6.24 -4.45
N MET A 154 11.29 -5.24 -4.46
CA MET A 154 12.30 -5.09 -3.42
C MET A 154 11.69 -4.77 -2.04
N VAL A 155 10.64 -3.95 -1.98
CA VAL A 155 9.88 -3.71 -0.74
C VAL A 155 9.34 -5.04 -0.21
N THR A 156 8.63 -5.80 -1.05
CA THR A 156 8.04 -7.08 -0.66
C THR A 156 9.08 -8.07 -0.16
N TRP A 157 10.20 -8.21 -0.88
CA TRP A 157 11.31 -9.08 -0.47
C TRP A 157 11.82 -8.73 0.92
N ASN A 158 12.13 -7.45 1.15
CA ASN A 158 12.66 -6.99 2.45
C ASN A 158 11.65 -7.15 3.58
N VAL A 159 10.36 -6.91 3.33
CA VAL A 159 9.29 -7.13 4.33
C VAL A 159 9.18 -8.60 4.68
N CYS A 160 9.15 -9.50 3.69
CA CYS A 160 9.03 -10.94 3.93
C CYS A 160 10.25 -11.50 4.66
N GLU A 161 11.46 -11.11 4.25
CA GLU A 161 12.68 -11.57 4.89
C GLU A 161 12.85 -10.98 6.29
N GLY A 162 12.50 -9.69 6.48
CA GLY A 162 12.47 -9.06 7.79
C GLY A 162 11.50 -9.76 8.75
N ALA A 163 10.29 -10.10 8.27
CA ALA A 163 9.32 -10.86 9.05
C ALA A 163 9.82 -12.28 9.40
N ARG A 164 10.50 -12.95 8.46
CA ARG A 164 11.10 -14.28 8.70
C ARG A 164 12.17 -14.21 9.80
N ILE A 165 13.03 -13.20 9.76
CA ILE A 165 14.05 -12.97 10.78
C ILE A 165 13.39 -12.64 12.12
N ASP A 166 12.48 -11.68 12.17
CA ASP A 166 11.81 -11.28 13.41
C ASP A 166 11.09 -12.48 14.08
N ALA A 167 10.42 -13.33 13.30
CA ALA A 167 9.78 -14.54 13.78
C ALA A 167 10.76 -15.57 14.39
N GLN A 168 12.01 -15.61 13.91
CA GLN A 168 13.05 -16.48 14.47
C GLN A 168 13.62 -15.94 15.79
N TYR A 169 13.67 -14.63 15.96
CA TYR A 169 14.25 -13.98 17.15
C TYR A 169 13.26 -13.80 18.30
N LEU A 170 11.96 -13.59 18.01
CA LEU A 170 10.94 -13.29 19.03
C LEU A 170 10.39 -14.54 19.77
N GLY A 171 10.70 -15.76 19.32
CA GLY A 171 10.38 -17.00 20.05
C GLY A 171 8.87 -17.32 20.18
N PRO A 172 8.49 -18.28 21.06
CA PRO A 172 7.12 -18.82 21.16
C PRO A 172 6.08 -17.86 21.78
N GLU A 173 6.51 -16.75 22.39
CA GLU A 173 5.62 -15.69 22.90
C GLU A 173 4.88 -14.95 21.76
N TYR A 174 5.45 -15.01 20.55
CA TYR A 174 4.82 -14.53 19.32
C TYR A 174 3.61 -15.40 18.90
N LEU A 175 3.66 -16.71 19.12
CA LEU A 175 2.61 -17.66 18.71
C LEU A 175 1.31 -17.53 19.51
N SER A 176 1.35 -16.98 20.74
CA SER A 176 0.16 -16.77 21.56
C SER A 176 -0.62 -15.51 21.17
N PHE A 177 0.09 -14.44 20.74
CA PHE A 177 -0.54 -13.24 20.18
C PHE A 177 -1.30 -13.52 18.88
N ASP A 178 -0.79 -14.46 18.07
CA ASP A 178 -1.44 -14.91 16.83
C ASP A 178 -2.82 -15.54 17.09
N ALA A 179 -3.03 -16.28 18.18
CA ALA A 179 -4.29 -17.02 18.39
C ALA A 179 -5.51 -16.12 18.67
N GLU A 180 -5.35 -15.04 19.43
CA GLU A 180 -6.44 -14.12 19.77
C GLU A 180 -6.65 -13.05 18.70
N LEU A 181 -5.58 -12.59 18.04
CA LEU A 181 -5.67 -11.56 17.00
C LEU A 181 -6.17 -12.13 15.67
N PHE A 182 -5.88 -13.40 15.37
CA PHE A 182 -6.28 -14.04 14.11
C PHE A 182 -7.78 -13.90 13.76
N PRO A 183 -8.75 -14.21 14.65
CA PRO A 183 -10.17 -14.04 14.32
C PRO A 183 -10.55 -12.57 14.05
N VAL A 184 -9.90 -11.60 14.72
CA VAL A 184 -10.12 -10.17 14.49
C VAL A 184 -9.58 -9.77 13.12
N VAL A 185 -8.34 -10.17 12.81
CA VAL A 185 -7.71 -9.93 11.50
C VAL A 185 -8.53 -10.53 10.37
N MET A 186 -9.00 -11.77 10.52
CA MET A 186 -9.83 -12.43 9.50
C MET A 186 -11.15 -11.69 9.26
N LYS A 187 -11.82 -11.23 10.32
CA LYS A 187 -13.04 -10.41 10.18
C LYS A 187 -12.76 -9.12 9.42
N ILE A 188 -11.65 -8.45 9.73
CA ILE A 188 -11.25 -7.22 9.05
C ILE A 188 -10.89 -7.49 7.58
N LEU A 189 -10.18 -8.57 7.27
CA LEU A 189 -9.86 -8.95 5.90
C LEU A 189 -11.13 -9.24 5.07
N ILE A 190 -12.10 -9.97 5.65
CA ILE A 190 -13.39 -10.23 5.00
C ILE A 190 -14.16 -8.92 4.78
N PHE A 191 -14.26 -8.07 5.81
CA PHE A 191 -14.91 -6.77 5.69
C PHE A 191 -14.25 -5.90 4.60
N ASN A 192 -12.92 -5.89 4.57
CA ASN A 192 -12.15 -5.19 3.56
C ASN A 192 -12.39 -5.73 2.16
N PHE A 193 -12.44 -7.05 1.99
CA PHE A 193 -12.76 -7.67 0.71
C PHE A 193 -14.15 -7.25 0.21
N ILE A 194 -15.16 -7.26 1.07
CA ILE A 194 -16.51 -6.80 0.74
C ILE A 194 -16.48 -5.30 0.35
N GLY A 195 -15.80 -4.46 1.12
CA GLY A 195 -15.66 -3.03 0.85
C GLY A 195 -14.96 -2.72 -0.48
N ILE A 196 -13.92 -3.49 -0.81
CA ILE A 196 -13.23 -3.41 -2.11
C ILE A 196 -14.19 -3.77 -3.24
N CYS A 197 -14.85 -4.93 -3.16
CA CYS A 197 -15.80 -5.39 -4.18
C CYS A 197 -16.93 -4.38 -4.40
N ALA A 198 -17.49 -3.84 -3.31
CA ALA A 198 -18.51 -2.80 -3.38
C ALA A 198 -17.98 -1.52 -4.05
N THR A 199 -16.77 -1.09 -3.70
CA THR A 199 -16.14 0.11 -4.30
C THR A 199 -15.92 -0.07 -5.80
N ILE A 200 -15.39 -1.23 -6.22
CA ILE A 200 -15.19 -1.55 -7.64
C ILE A 200 -16.52 -1.50 -8.38
N TRP A 201 -17.54 -2.18 -7.85
CA TRP A 201 -18.86 -2.23 -8.47
C TRP A 201 -19.47 -0.83 -8.63
N ILE A 202 -19.50 -0.02 -7.55
CA ILE A 202 -20.05 1.34 -7.58
C ILE A 202 -19.33 2.20 -8.62
N LEU A 203 -18.00 2.17 -8.65
CA LEU A 203 -17.23 3.03 -9.56
C LEU A 203 -17.34 2.58 -11.02
N VAL A 204 -17.45 1.28 -11.29
CA VAL A 204 -17.70 0.76 -12.64
C VAL A 204 -19.09 1.18 -13.13
N GLU A 205 -20.13 1.05 -12.30
CA GLU A 205 -21.49 1.48 -12.67
C GLU A 205 -21.55 2.99 -12.88
N TYR A 206 -20.90 3.78 -12.02
CA TYR A 206 -20.75 5.22 -12.22
C TYR A 206 -20.05 5.55 -13.55
N ALA A 207 -18.99 4.82 -13.90
CA ALA A 207 -18.26 5.02 -15.15
C ALA A 207 -19.12 4.70 -16.39
N LYS A 208 -19.92 3.62 -16.34
CA LYS A 208 -20.88 3.25 -17.41
C LYS A 208 -21.89 4.36 -17.63
N ALA A 209 -22.60 4.77 -16.57
CA ALA A 209 -23.62 5.81 -16.64
C ALA A 209 -23.08 7.15 -17.18
N LYS A 210 -21.83 7.48 -16.87
CA LYS A 210 -21.16 8.69 -17.39
C LYS A 210 -20.77 8.58 -18.86
N ASN A 211 -20.44 7.37 -19.32
CA ASN A 211 -20.09 7.11 -20.72
C ASN A 211 -21.32 7.18 -21.63
N ASP A 212 -22.47 6.69 -21.16
CA ASP A 212 -23.73 6.71 -21.90
C ASP A 212 -24.23 8.15 -22.11
N LYS A 213 -24.10 9.02 -21.10
CA LYS A 213 -24.48 10.45 -21.17
C LYS A 213 -23.64 11.31 -22.13
N LYS A 214 -22.55 10.79 -22.70
CA LYS A 214 -21.71 11.52 -23.68
C LYS A 214 -22.09 11.23 -25.13
N ILE A 215 -23.09 10.39 -25.35
CA ILE A 215 -23.53 9.94 -26.69
C ILE A 215 -24.78 10.72 -27.16
N ASP A 216 -25.39 11.52 -26.28
CA ASP A 216 -26.46 12.50 -26.60
C ASP A 216 -25.90 13.93 -26.76
#